data_AF-A0A914EKA0-F1
#
_entry.id   AF-A0A914EKA0-F1
#
_cell.length_a   1.000
_cell.length_b   1.000
_cell.length_c   1.000
_cell.angle_alpha   90.00
_cell.angle_beta   90.00
_cell.angle_gamma   90.00
#
_symmetry.space_group_name_H-M   'P 1'
#
loop_
_entity.id
_entity.type
_entity.pdbx_description
1 polymer ?
#
loop_
_entity_poly.entity_id
_entity_poly.type
_entity_poly.pdbx_seq_one_letter_code
_entity_poly.pdbx_strand_id
1 'polypeptide(L)'
;MAEKRKLLAEMDKCFKKIEEGVEIFEEIMAKMQEANSDNQREKFQDDLKKEIKKLQRLRDQIKGWQNSSDIKDKDSLAKYRKIIEQRMEQFKDIERENKTKPHSKQGLIAEDKMDPREKEKMEAIEWLNF
;
A
#
# COMPACT_ATOMS: atom_id res chain seq x y z
N MET A 1 38.11 -12.64 3.64
CA MET A 1 37.90 -11.55 4.64
C MET A 1 37.31 -10.28 4.00
N ALA A 2 37.87 -9.76 2.90
CA ALA A 2 37.37 -8.54 2.24
C ALA A 2 35.97 -8.68 1.61
N GLU A 3 35.67 -9.80 0.94
CA GLU A 3 34.36 -10.02 0.31
C GLU A 3 33.21 -10.08 1.32
N LYS A 4 33.43 -10.72 2.47
CA LYS A 4 32.43 -10.74 3.56
C LYS A 4 32.13 -9.34 4.10
N ARG A 5 33.15 -8.48 4.24
CA ARG A 5 32.95 -7.09 4.67
C ARG A 5 32.21 -6.27 3.62
N LYS A 6 32.50 -6.50 2.34
CA LYS A 6 31.80 -5.86 1.23
C LYS A 6 30.32 -6.24 1.21
N LEU A 7 30.01 -7.53 1.38
CA LEU A 7 28.63 -8.03 1.47
C LEU A 7 27.86 -7.41 2.64
N LEU A 8 28.47 -7.34 3.83
CA LEU A 8 27.84 -6.69 4.99
C LEU A 8 27.56 -5.21 4.73
N ALA A 9 28.49 -4.48 4.12
CA ALA A 9 28.29 -3.07 3.76
C ALA A 9 27.18 -2.90 2.70
N GLU A 10 27.03 -3.84 1.76
CA GLU A 10 25.93 -3.87 0.81
C GLU A 10 24.58 -4.16 1.50
N MET A 11 24.57 -5.05 2.48
CA MET A 11 23.39 -5.33 3.32
C MET A 11 22.96 -4.10 4.12
N ASP A 12 23.88 -3.44 4.82
CA ASP A 12 23.60 -2.20 5.57
C ASP A 12 23.01 -1.11 4.67
N LYS A 13 23.56 -0.92 3.46
CA LYS A 13 23.01 0.03 2.49
C LYS A 13 21.60 -0.36 2.04
N CYS A 14 21.33 -1.65 1.88
CA CYS A 14 20.00 -2.13 1.52
C CYS A 14 19.01 -1.91 2.66
N PHE A 15 19.39 -2.18 3.90
CA PHE A 15 18.55 -1.93 5.08
C PHE A 15 18.19 -0.46 5.22
N LYS A 16 19.16 0.45 5.07
CA LYS A 16 18.89 1.89 5.06
C LYS A 16 17.90 2.30 3.97
N LYS A 17 18.05 1.77 2.76
CA LYS A 17 17.11 2.04 1.66
C LYS A 17 15.70 1.53 1.95
N ILE A 18 15.57 0.44 2.72
CA ILE A 18 14.26 -0.08 3.13
C ILE A 18 13.63 0.85 4.15
N GLU A 19 14.40 1.30 5.14
CA GLU A 19 13.92 2.27 6.13
C GLU A 19 13.49 3.59 5.46
N GLU A 20 14.33 4.15 4.60
CA GLU A 20 14.00 5.33 3.80
C GLU A 20 12.74 5.11 2.94
N GLY A 21 12.62 3.96 2.26
CA GLY A 21 11.45 3.64 1.46
C GLY A 21 10.17 3.49 2.28
N VAL A 22 10.28 3.01 3.52
CA VAL A 22 9.16 2.93 4.48
C VAL A 22 8.72 4.32 4.92
N GLU A 23 9.66 5.20 5.28
CA GLU A 23 9.36 6.58 5.67
C GLU A 23 8.72 7.37 4.52
N ILE A 24 9.26 7.24 3.30
CA ILE A 24 8.70 7.86 2.10
C ILE A 24 7.28 7.35 1.84
N PHE A 25 7.03 6.04 2.02
CA PHE A 25 5.70 5.47 1.85
C PHE A 25 4.68 6.09 2.83
N GLU A 26 5.06 6.26 4.10
CA GLU A 26 4.21 6.91 5.10
C GLU A 26 3.98 8.39 4.81
N GLU A 27 5.02 9.10 4.37
CA GLU A 27 4.91 10.52 3.99
C GLU A 27 3.96 10.71 2.80
N ILE A 28 4.08 9.89 1.75
CA ILE A 28 3.18 9.97 0.60
C ILE A 28 1.76 9.59 1.00
N MET A 29 1.58 8.63 1.91
CA MET A 29 0.25 8.26 2.40
C MET A 29 -0.42 9.42 3.16
N ALA A 30 0.32 10.10 4.04
CA ALA A 30 -0.18 11.28 4.74
C ALA A 30 -0.59 12.39 3.74
N LYS A 31 0.29 12.69 2.77
CA LYS A 31 0.00 13.64 1.70
C LYS A 31 -1.21 13.26 0.84
N MET A 32 -1.44 11.97 0.60
CA MET A 32 -2.60 11.47 -0.15
C MET A 32 -3.92 11.65 0.63
N GLN A 33 -3.88 11.55 1.96
CA GLN A 33 -5.04 11.84 2.82
C GLN A 33 -5.36 13.34 2.85
N GLU A 34 -4.32 14.18 2.91
CA GLU A 34 -4.45 15.65 2.87
C GLU A 34 -4.77 16.20 1.47
N ALA A 35 -4.54 15.41 0.42
CA ALA A 35 -4.80 15.81 -0.96
C ALA A 35 -6.29 16.06 -1.21
N ASN A 36 -6.63 17.32 -1.48
CA ASN A 36 -7.98 17.76 -1.79
C ASN A 36 -8.32 17.72 -3.29
N SER A 37 -7.33 17.51 -4.16
CA SER A 37 -7.50 17.42 -5.62
C SER A 37 -7.27 16.01 -6.13
N ASP A 38 -8.10 15.56 -7.07
CA ASP A 38 -7.97 14.24 -7.71
C ASP A 38 -6.65 14.09 -8.46
N ASN A 39 -6.16 15.15 -9.10
CA ASN A 39 -4.88 15.13 -9.81
C ASN A 39 -3.68 14.92 -8.86
N GLN A 40 -3.75 15.44 -7.63
CA GLN A 40 -2.75 15.16 -6.59
C GLN A 40 -2.89 13.74 -6.06
N ARG A 41 -4.11 13.24 -5.86
CA ARG A 41 -4.36 11.87 -5.43
C ARG A 41 -3.82 10.84 -6.42
N GLU A 42 -4.08 11.00 -7.71
CA GLU A 42 -3.51 10.14 -8.76
C GLU A 42 -1.98 10.17 -8.76
N LYS A 43 -1.38 11.37 -8.64
CA LYS A 43 0.08 11.50 -8.56
C LYS A 43 0.65 10.73 -7.37
N PHE A 44 0.06 10.90 -6.18
CA PHE A 44 0.52 10.20 -4.98
C PHE A 44 0.28 8.68 -5.07
N GLN A 45 -0.78 8.22 -5.72
CA GLN A 45 -0.98 6.79 -6.02
C GLN A 45 0.13 6.22 -6.90
N ASP A 46 0.52 6.93 -7.97
CA ASP A 46 1.61 6.49 -8.84
C ASP A 46 2.96 6.49 -8.12
N ASP A 47 3.21 7.49 -7.26
CA ASP A 47 4.42 7.57 -6.43
C ASP A 47 4.46 6.44 -5.39
N LEU A 48 3.36 6.13 -4.69
CA LEU A 48 3.26 4.97 -3.79
C LEU A 48 3.53 3.66 -4.54
N LYS A 49 2.98 3.50 -5.74
CA LYS A 49 3.17 2.32 -6.58
C LYS A 49 4.62 2.14 -7.00
N LYS A 50 5.31 3.22 -7.36
CA LYS A 50 6.74 3.22 -7.68
C LYS A 50 7.56 2.82 -6.45
N GLU A 51 7.25 3.38 -5.28
CA GLU A 51 7.97 3.09 -4.05
C GLU A 51 7.81 1.63 -3.61
N ILE A 52 6.58 1.09 -3.68
CA ILE A 52 6.32 -0.32 -3.39
C ILE A 52 7.06 -1.26 -4.34
N LYS A 53 7.17 -0.92 -5.63
CA LYS A 53 7.99 -1.72 -6.56
C LYS A 53 9.47 -1.71 -6.19
N LYS A 54 10.01 -0.61 -5.63
CA LYS A 54 11.40 -0.57 -5.13
C LYS A 54 11.55 -1.47 -3.90
N LEU A 55 10.63 -1.36 -2.94
CA LEU A 55 10.61 -2.20 -1.74
C LEU A 55 10.52 -3.70 -2.11
N GLN A 56 9.69 -4.07 -3.10
CA GLN A 56 9.63 -5.44 -3.63
C GLN A 56 10.99 -5.94 -4.14
N ARG A 57 11.72 -5.13 -4.92
CA ARG A 57 13.06 -5.50 -5.41
C ARG A 57 14.04 -5.71 -4.26
N LEU A 58 14.01 -4.84 -3.25
CA LEU A 58 14.85 -4.97 -2.05
C LEU A 58 14.48 -6.23 -1.26
N ARG A 59 13.20 -6.59 -1.19
CA ARG A 59 12.73 -7.84 -0.57
C ARG A 59 13.24 -9.08 -1.31
N ASP A 60 13.24 -9.08 -2.64
CA ASP A 60 13.76 -10.22 -3.41
C ASP A 60 15.28 -10.31 -3.32
N GLN A 61 15.98 -9.16 -3.23
CA GLN A 61 17.41 -9.13 -2.91
C GLN A 61 17.69 -9.72 -1.53
N ILE A 62 16.91 -9.36 -0.50
CA ILE A 62 16.97 -9.96 0.83
C ILE A 62 16.72 -11.48 0.77
N LYS A 63 15.73 -11.91 0.00
CA LYS A 63 15.43 -13.35 -0.18
C LYS A 63 16.64 -14.07 -0.81
N GLY A 64 17.31 -13.46 -1.79
CA GLY A 64 18.55 -13.97 -2.36
C GLY A 64 19.65 -14.14 -1.30
N TRP A 65 19.82 -13.13 -0.45
CA TRP A 65 20.75 -13.17 0.68
C TRP A 65 20.39 -14.22 1.74
N GLN A 66 19.11 -14.46 2.04
CA GLN A 66 18.69 -15.53 2.95
C GLN A 66 19.07 -16.92 2.45
N ASN A 67 19.11 -17.11 1.13
CA ASN A 67 19.50 -18.36 0.48
C ASN A 67 21.02 -18.51 0.30
N SER A 68 21.80 -17.44 0.48
CA SER A 68 23.26 -17.50 0.44
C SER A 68 23.81 -18.15 1.72
N SER A 69 24.81 -19.03 1.55
CA SER A 69 25.56 -19.65 2.65
C SER A 69 26.55 -18.71 3.32
N ASP A 70 26.84 -17.55 2.71
CA ASP A 70 27.84 -16.59 3.19
C ASP A 70 27.33 -15.71 4.34
N ILE A 71 26.00 -15.69 4.53
CA ILE A 71 25.33 -14.86 5.53
C ILE A 71 24.93 -15.70 6.75
N LYS A 72 25.50 -15.30 7.90
CA LYS A 72 25.24 -15.94 9.19
C LYS A 72 24.01 -15.36 9.90
N ASP A 73 23.80 -14.04 9.79
CA ASP A 73 22.68 -13.35 10.44
C ASP A 73 21.47 -13.31 9.50
N LYS A 74 20.57 -14.29 9.67
CA LYS A 74 19.32 -14.36 8.90
C LYS A 74 18.15 -13.68 9.62
N ASP A 75 18.28 -13.40 10.91
CA ASP A 75 17.26 -12.74 11.72
C ASP A 75 17.03 -11.30 11.26
N SER A 76 18.11 -10.55 11.04
CA SER A 76 18.02 -9.18 10.53
C SER A 76 17.34 -9.15 9.15
N LEU A 77 17.73 -10.06 8.26
CA LEU A 77 17.11 -10.22 6.94
C LEU A 77 15.62 -10.57 7.04
N ALA A 78 15.25 -11.48 7.95
CA ALA A 78 13.86 -11.85 8.18
C ALA A 78 13.03 -10.68 8.71
N LYS A 79 13.60 -9.86 9.61
CA LYS A 79 12.96 -8.64 10.12
C LYS A 79 12.65 -7.64 9.00
N TYR A 80 13.65 -7.25 8.21
CA TYR A 80 13.44 -6.29 7.12
C TYR A 80 12.52 -6.83 6.03
N ARG A 81 12.59 -8.14 5.73
CA ARG A 81 11.63 -8.78 4.82
C ARG A 81 10.19 -8.67 5.33
N LYS A 82 9.94 -8.93 6.61
CA LYS A 82 8.60 -8.78 7.21
C LYS A 82 8.11 -7.34 7.15
N ILE A 83 8.98 -6.36 7.40
CA ILE A 83 8.62 -4.93 7.30
C ILE A 83 8.15 -4.61 5.88
N ILE A 84 8.88 -5.06 4.85
CA ILE A 84 8.46 -4.84 3.46
C ILE A 84 7.15 -5.55 3.14
N GLU A 85 6.97 -6.80 3.57
CA GLU A 85 5.74 -7.57 3.34
C GLU A 85 4.52 -6.89 3.99
N GLN A 86 4.67 -6.32 5.20
CA GLN A 86 3.63 -5.52 5.85
C GLN A 86 3.28 -4.25 5.06
N ARG A 87 4.28 -3.51 4.55
CA ARG A 87 4.00 -2.31 3.73
C ARG A 87 3.36 -2.67 2.38
N MET A 88 3.72 -3.80 1.80
CA MET A 88 3.06 -4.32 0.59
C MET A 88 1.59 -4.65 0.82
N GLU A 89 1.26 -5.24 1.97
CA GLU A 89 -0.12 -5.50 2.36
C GLU A 89 -0.90 -4.21 2.56
N GLN A 90 -0.34 -3.24 3.30
CA GLN A 90 -0.92 -1.90 3.45
C GLN A 90 -1.20 -1.23 2.10
N PHE A 91 -0.25 -1.28 1.16
CA PHE A 91 -0.46 -0.74 -0.18
C PHE A 91 -1.58 -1.44 -0.94
N LYS A 92 -1.73 -2.77 -0.76
CA LYS A 92 -2.78 -3.54 -1.43
C LYS A 92 -4.17 -3.15 -0.92
N ASP A 93 -4.31 -2.90 0.39
CA ASP A 93 -5.56 -2.39 0.96
C ASP A 93 -5.84 -0.95 0.50
N ILE A 94 -4.81 -0.11 0.39
CA ILE A 94 -4.93 1.25 -0.16
C ILE A 94 -5.32 1.22 -1.64
N GLU A 95 -4.73 0.35 -2.47
CA GLU A 95 -5.12 0.18 -3.87
C GLU A 95 -6.55 -0.36 -3.98
N ARG A 96 -6.95 -1.31 -3.12
CA ARG A 96 -8.32 -1.81 -3.09
C ARG A 96 -9.28 -0.68 -2.75
N GLU A 97 -9.01 0.06 -1.68
CA GLU A 97 -9.86 1.14 -1.22
C GLU A 97 -9.96 2.27 -2.26
N ASN A 98 -8.84 2.68 -2.86
CA ASN A 98 -8.82 3.68 -3.93
C ASN A 98 -9.49 3.20 -5.21
N LYS A 99 -9.48 1.88 -5.50
CA LYS A 99 -10.15 1.27 -6.66
C LYS A 99 -11.64 1.00 -6.42
N THR A 100 -12.09 0.91 -5.17
CA THR A 100 -13.52 0.85 -4.81
C THR A 100 -14.15 2.21 -4.52
N LYS A 101 -13.37 3.22 -4.11
CA LYS A 101 -13.81 4.62 -3.94
C LYS A 101 -13.72 5.55 -5.19
N PRO A 102 -13.30 5.16 -6.42
CA PRO A 102 -13.22 6.10 -7.54
C PRO A 102 -14.62 6.51 -8.03
N HIS A 103 -15.66 5.78 -7.61
CA HIS A 103 -17.05 6.12 -7.89
C HIS A 103 -17.77 6.87 -6.76
N SER A 104 -17.13 7.09 -5.60
CA SER A 104 -17.80 7.70 -4.43
C SER A 104 -17.48 9.17 -4.21
N LYS A 105 -16.59 9.79 -4.99
CA LYS A 105 -16.25 11.23 -4.85
C LYS A 105 -16.92 12.19 -5.84
N GLN A 106 -17.67 11.68 -6.82
CA GLN A 106 -18.63 12.49 -7.58
C GLN A 106 -20.05 12.48 -6.98
N GLY A 107 -20.28 11.77 -5.87
CA GLY A 107 -21.59 11.68 -5.22
C GLY A 107 -21.88 12.73 -4.14
N LEU A 108 -20.89 13.52 -3.70
CA LEU A 108 -21.10 14.53 -2.65
C LEU A 108 -21.51 15.91 -3.20
N ILE A 109 -21.91 15.97 -4.48
CA ILE A 109 -22.66 17.08 -5.10
C ILE A 109 -24.03 16.57 -5.61
N ALA A 110 -24.46 15.39 -5.17
CA ALA A 110 -25.85 14.95 -5.29
C ALA A 110 -26.44 14.88 -3.88
N GLU A 111 -26.68 16.06 -3.30
CA GLU A 111 -27.92 16.23 -2.55
C GLU A 111 -29.05 15.64 -3.41
N ASP A 112 -29.89 14.82 -2.76
CA ASP A 112 -31.11 14.26 -3.31
C ASP A 112 -30.92 13.18 -4.40
N LYS A 113 -30.88 11.91 -3.96
CA LYS A 113 -31.81 10.87 -4.44
C LYS A 113 -31.62 9.57 -3.67
N MET A 114 -32.55 9.40 -2.74
CA MET A 114 -33.23 8.16 -2.39
C MET A 114 -32.91 6.99 -3.33
N ASP A 115 -32.38 5.90 -2.77
CA ASP A 115 -32.07 4.66 -3.48
C ASP A 115 -33.37 4.06 -4.08
N PRO A 116 -33.53 3.99 -5.42
CA PRO A 116 -34.77 3.52 -6.04
C PRO A 116 -35.05 2.03 -5.80
N ARG A 117 -34.07 1.26 -5.27
CA ARG A 117 -34.26 -0.17 -4.98
C ARG A 117 -34.89 -0.45 -3.62
N GLU A 118 -34.90 0.52 -2.69
CA GLU A 118 -35.58 0.37 -1.41
C GLU A 118 -37.05 0.83 -1.45
N LYS A 119 -37.45 1.65 -2.44
CA LYS A 119 -38.83 2.11 -2.60
C LYS A 119 -39.80 1.01 -3.07
N GLU A 120 -39.37 0.17 -4.02
CA GLU A 120 -40.24 -0.90 -4.55
C GLU A 120 -40.59 -1.98 -3.52
N LYS A 121 -39.73 -2.21 -2.51
CA LYS A 121 -40.04 -3.18 -1.44
C LYS A 121 -41.05 -2.64 -0.43
N MET A 122 -41.12 -1.33 -0.21
CA MET A 122 -42.09 -0.74 0.72
C MET A 122 -43.49 -0.63 0.11
N GLU A 123 -43.63 -0.34 -1.20
CA GLU A 123 -44.93 -0.33 -1.87
C GLU A 123 -45.59 -1.73 -1.94
N ALA A 124 -44.79 -2.81 -2.01
CA ALA A 124 -45.33 -4.16 -2.01
C ALA A 124 -45.88 -4.61 -0.64
N ILE A 125 -45.40 -4.02 0.47
CA ILE A 125 -45.84 -4.37 1.82
C ILE A 125 -47.09 -3.57 2.22
N GLU A 126 -47.24 -2.34 1.71
CA GLU A 126 -48.41 -1.50 2.00
C GLU A 126 -49.68 -2.00 1.29
N TRP A 127 -49.57 -2.69 0.15
CA TRP A 127 -50.73 -3.28 -0.55
C TRP A 127 -51.34 -4.51 0.14
N LEU A 128 -50.62 -5.17 1.07
CA LEU A 128 -51.10 -6.36 1.78
C LEU A 128 -51.76 -6.05 3.13
N ASN A 129 -51.84 -4.78 3.53
CA ASN A 129 -52.47 -4.34 4.78
C ASN A 129 -53.82 -3.64 4.58
N PHE A 130 -54.52 -3.91 3.47
CA PHE A 130 -55.93 -3.53 3.27
C PHE A 130 -56.80 -4.74 2.95
#